data_AF-A0A5M7QGA1-F1
#
_entry.id   AF-A0A5M7QGA1-F1
#
_cell.length_a   1.000
_cell.length_b   1.000
_cell.length_c   1.000
_cell.angle_alpha   90.00
_cell.angle_beta   90.00
_cell.angle_gamma   90.00
#
_symmetry.space_group_name_H-M   'P 1'
#
loop_
_entity.id
_entity.type
_entity.pdbx_description
1 polymer ?
#
loop_
_entity_poly.entity_id
_entity_poly.type
_entity_poly.pdbx_seq_one_letter_code
_entity_poly.pdbx_strand_id
1 'polypeptide(L)'
;MAARSCARGKAITFYTGLALCHPASSTLLQACEPFVVHFRTLTEAEITGYVEKEQPLQCAGSFKSEGLGICLFDRLEGRDPNTLVGLPLIALNAMLQQAGINPLTA
;
A
#
# COMPACT_ATOMS: atom_id res chain seq x y z
N MET A 1 -13.38 15.27 -0.32
CA MET A 1 -14.00 15.36 1.02
C MET A 1 -13.69 14.18 1.95
N ALA A 2 -13.30 12.99 1.46
CA ALA A 2 -13.02 11.82 2.32
C ALA A 2 -11.70 11.88 3.14
N ALA A 3 -10.72 12.69 2.72
CA ALA A 3 -9.42 12.77 3.41
C ALA A 3 -9.47 13.45 4.79
N ARG A 4 -10.44 14.34 5.02
CA ARG A 4 -10.46 15.24 6.20
C ARG A 4 -10.86 14.56 7.51
N SER A 5 -11.65 13.48 7.49
CA SER A 5 -12.22 12.88 8.72
C SER A 5 -11.55 11.57 9.16
N CYS A 6 -10.77 10.93 8.28
CA CYS A 6 -10.18 9.61 8.56
C CYS A 6 -8.74 9.68 9.11
N ALA A 7 -8.03 10.81 9.02
CA ALA A 7 -6.59 10.90 9.31
C ALA A 7 -6.23 11.49 10.69
N ARG A 8 -7.20 11.94 11.51
CA ARG A 8 -6.91 12.45 12.86
C ARG A 8 -6.64 11.31 13.83
N GLY A 9 -5.36 10.95 14.01
CA GLY A 9 -4.89 9.98 15.00
C GLY A 9 -5.43 8.56 14.81
N LYS A 10 -5.80 8.21 13.57
CA LYS A 10 -6.36 6.90 13.22
C LYS A 10 -5.40 6.16 12.29
N ALA A 11 -5.40 4.85 12.41
CA ALA A 11 -4.73 3.96 11.48
C ALA A 11 -5.66 3.65 10.29
N ILE A 12 -5.12 3.65 9.08
CA ILE A 12 -5.82 3.24 7.87
C ILE A 12 -5.20 1.93 7.39
N THR A 13 -6.03 0.91 7.14
CA THR A 13 -5.57 -0.37 6.59
C THR A 13 -5.87 -0.43 5.09
N PHE A 14 -4.84 -0.70 4.31
CA PHE A 14 -4.90 -1.01 2.89
C PHE A 14 -4.88 -2.52 2.71
N TYR A 15 -5.70 -3.02 1.80
CA TYR A 15 -5.71 -4.43 1.43
C TYR A 15 -5.34 -4.55 -0.04
N THR A 16 -4.23 -5.23 -0.31
CA THR A 16 -3.74 -5.42 -1.67
C THR A 16 -3.90 -6.89 -2.06
N GLY A 17 -4.81 -7.15 -3.00
CA GLY A 17 -5.03 -8.47 -3.57
C GLY A 17 -3.97 -8.81 -4.62
N LEU A 18 -3.49 -10.04 -4.59
CA LEU A 18 -2.53 -10.60 -5.54
C LEU A 18 -3.06 -11.93 -6.06
N ALA A 19 -2.96 -12.16 -7.36
CA ALA A 19 -3.24 -13.45 -7.98
C ALA A 19 -2.15 -13.80 -9.01
N LEU A 20 -1.63 -15.02 -8.93
CA LEU A 20 -0.75 -15.61 -9.94
C LEU A 20 -1.50 -16.76 -10.62
N CYS A 21 -1.74 -16.62 -11.92
CA CYS A 21 -2.33 -17.68 -12.75
C CYS A 21 -1.24 -18.30 -13.61
N HIS A 22 -1.05 -19.61 -13.51
CA HIS A 22 -0.17 -20.37 -14.38
C HIS A 22 -1.00 -21.19 -15.39
N PRO A 23 -1.14 -20.73 -16.65
CA PRO A 23 -2.09 -21.33 -17.60
C PRO A 23 -1.76 -22.79 -17.93
N ALA A 24 -0.47 -23.13 -18.01
CA ALA A 24 -0.01 -24.46 -18.40
C ALA A 24 -0.33 -25.53 -17.34
N SER A 25 -0.38 -25.17 -16.06
CA SER A 25 -0.74 -26.10 -14.97
C SER A 25 -2.15 -25.88 -14.41
N SER A 26 -2.92 -24.93 -14.95
CA SER A 26 -4.21 -24.49 -14.39
C SER A 26 -4.13 -24.13 -12.89
N THR A 27 -2.96 -23.70 -12.42
CA THR A 27 -2.75 -23.33 -11.01
C THR A 27 -3.09 -21.87 -10.81
N LEU A 28 -3.90 -21.59 -9.79
CA LEU A 28 -4.23 -20.25 -9.33
C LEU A 28 -3.75 -20.10 -7.89
N LEU A 29 -2.78 -19.21 -7.66
CA LEU A 29 -2.35 -18.80 -6.33
C LEU A 29 -2.91 -17.40 -6.05
N GLN A 30 -3.43 -17.19 -4.84
CA GLN A 30 -4.03 -15.92 -4.44
C GLN A 30 -3.59 -15.54 -3.04
N ALA A 31 -3.43 -14.24 -2.80
CA ALA A 31 -3.14 -13.68 -1.50
C ALA A 31 -3.79 -12.31 -1.36
N CYS A 32 -4.04 -11.90 -0.12
CA CYS A 32 -4.42 -10.53 0.22
C CYS A 32 -3.52 -10.09 1.37
N GLU A 33 -2.72 -9.07 1.13
CA GLU A 33 -1.75 -8.58 2.11
C GLU A 33 -2.27 -7.26 2.70
N PRO A 34 -2.46 -7.18 4.03
CA PRO A 34 -2.82 -5.93 4.69
C PRO A 34 -1.58 -5.06 4.90
N PHE A 35 -1.78 -3.74 4.82
CA PHE A 35 -0.78 -2.75 5.19
C PHE A 35 -1.42 -1.62 5.98
N VAL A 36 -0.92 -1.35 7.18
CA VAL A 36 -1.47 -0.36 8.09
C VAL A 36 -0.59 0.90 8.10
N VAL A 37 -1.23 2.03 7.79
CA VAL A 37 -0.62 3.36 7.85
C VAL A 37 -1.16 4.09 9.07
N HIS A 38 -0.28 4.42 10.00
CA HIS A 38 -0.64 5.15 11.22
C HIS A 38 -0.33 6.62 11.04
N PHE A 39 -1.33 7.47 11.19
CA PHE A 39 -1.19 8.92 11.04
C PHE A 39 -0.78 9.57 12.34
N ARG A 40 0.07 10.59 12.24
CA ARG A 40 0.30 11.50 13.38
C ARG A 40 -0.96 12.33 13.64
N THR A 41 -0.98 13.03 14.77
CA THR A 41 -2.02 14.05 14.97
C THR A 41 -1.70 15.24 14.08
N LEU A 42 -2.56 15.50 13.10
CA LEU A 42 -2.42 16.57 12.12
C LEU A 42 -3.31 17.77 12.47
N THR A 43 -2.76 18.96 12.30
CA THR A 43 -3.51 20.21 12.34
C THR A 43 -4.21 20.47 10.99
N GLU A 44 -5.27 21.28 11.00
CA GLU A 44 -5.98 21.68 9.77
C GLU A 44 -5.06 22.39 8.77
N ALA A 45 -4.09 23.17 9.27
CA ALA A 45 -3.11 23.87 8.44
C ALA A 45 -2.19 22.89 7.69
N GLU A 46 -1.73 21.83 8.36
CA GLU A 46 -0.89 20.80 7.74
C GLU A 46 -1.67 19.97 6.70
N ILE A 47 -2.91 19.61 7.01
CA ILE A 47 -3.79 18.90 6.07
C ILE A 47 -4.04 19.76 4.83
N THR A 48 -4.37 21.04 5.01
CA THR A 48 -4.65 21.97 3.91
C THR A 48 -3.40 22.17 3.05
N GLY A 49 -2.25 22.46 3.68
CA GLY A 49 -0.99 22.64 2.96
C GLY A 49 -0.52 21.39 2.22
N TYR A 50 -0.81 20.19 2.73
CA TYR A 50 -0.56 18.95 2.00
C TYR A 50 -1.44 18.83 0.76
N VAL A 51 -2.76 19.04 0.91
CA VAL A 51 -3.72 18.92 -0.20
C VAL A 51 -3.41 19.92 -1.32
N GLU A 52 -3.02 21.15 -0.98
CA GLU A 52 -2.65 22.19 -1.96
C GLU A 52 -1.37 21.82 -2.74
N LYS A 53 -0.38 21.23 -2.06
CA LYS A 53 0.91 20.88 -2.68
C LYS A 53 0.87 19.61 -3.52
N GLU A 54 0.25 18.54 -3.02
CA GLU A 54 0.27 17.22 -3.67
C GLU A 54 -0.92 16.98 -4.62
N GLN A 55 -1.98 17.78 -4.50
CA GLN A 55 -3.24 17.59 -5.22
C GLN A 55 -3.65 16.11 -5.34
N PRO A 56 -3.77 15.36 -4.23
CA PRO A 56 -3.90 13.90 -4.24
C PRO A 56 -5.32 13.42 -4.62
N LEU A 57 -6.04 14.18 -5.44
CA LEU A 57 -7.47 14.00 -5.75
C LEU A 57 -7.76 12.72 -6.57
N GLN A 58 -6.74 12.12 -7.17
CA GLN A 58 -6.84 10.90 -7.98
C GLN A 58 -6.28 9.64 -7.30
N CYS A 59 -5.82 9.74 -6.05
CA CYS A 59 -5.23 8.61 -5.31
C CYS A 59 -6.23 7.99 -4.34
N ALA A 60 -6.28 6.65 -4.28
CA ALA A 60 -7.03 5.94 -3.25
C ALA A 60 -6.51 6.34 -1.86
N GLY A 61 -7.40 6.76 -0.95
CA GLY A 61 -7.01 7.28 0.37
C GLY A 61 -6.57 8.76 0.37
N SER A 62 -6.46 9.41 -0.78
CA SER A 62 -6.07 10.83 -0.94
C SER A 62 -4.70 11.19 -0.34
N PHE A 63 -3.75 10.24 -0.35
CA PHE A 63 -2.35 10.51 -0.05
C PHE A 63 -1.43 9.62 -0.90
N LYS A 64 -0.20 10.09 -1.14
CA LYS A 64 0.88 9.34 -1.79
C LYS A 64 2.01 9.12 -0.80
N SER A 65 2.24 7.88 -0.38
CA SER A 65 3.35 7.53 0.51
C SER A 65 4.72 7.82 -0.11
N GLU A 66 4.81 7.78 -1.44
CA GLU A 66 6.04 8.02 -2.22
C GLU A 66 6.41 9.51 -2.36
N GLY A 67 5.53 10.42 -1.95
CA GLY A 67 5.74 11.87 -2.01
C GLY A 67 5.72 12.53 -0.63
N LEU A 68 5.11 13.71 -0.53
CA LEU A 68 4.97 14.42 0.76
C LEU A 68 4.09 13.67 1.78
N GLY A 69 3.44 12.57 1.40
CA GLY A 69 2.58 11.79 2.30
C GLY A 69 3.34 11.21 3.48
N ILE A 70 4.64 10.91 3.33
CA ILE A 70 5.47 10.41 4.44
C ILE A 70 5.47 11.36 5.65
N CYS A 71 5.35 12.68 5.42
CA CYS A 71 5.28 13.70 6.46
C CYS A 71 3.97 13.68 7.28
N LEU A 72 2.99 12.88 6.86
CA LEU A 72 1.70 12.72 7.53
C LEU A 72 1.67 11.50 8.46
N PHE A 73 2.64 10.59 8.33
CA PHE A 73 2.62 9.30 9.02
C PHE A 73 3.50 9.31 10.26
N ASP A 74 3.07 8.55 11.26
CA ASP A 74 3.84 8.26 12.47
C ASP A 74 4.59 6.93 12.30
N ARG A 75 3.89 5.89 11.83
CA ARG A 75 4.48 4.57 11.58
C ARG A 75 3.78 3.86 10.42
N LEU A 76 4.54 3.00 9.74
CA LEU A 76 4.06 2.11 8.69
C LEU A 76 4.23 0.68 9.18
N GLU A 77 3.18 -0.13 9.07
CA GLU A 77 3.15 -1.49 9.60
C GLU A 77 2.62 -2.44 8.52
N GLY A 78 3.46 -3.36 8.07
CA GLY A 78 3.09 -4.36 7.09
C GLY A 78 4.29 -5.25 6.77
N ARG A 79 4.02 -6.39 6.16
CA ARG A 79 5.04 -7.38 5.80
C ARG A 79 6.00 -6.86 4.72
N ASP A 80 5.47 -6.08 3.78
CA ASP A 80 6.18 -5.62 2.60
C ASP A 80 5.78 -4.16 2.29
N PRO A 81 6.73 -3.20 2.21
CA PRO A 81 6.41 -1.82 1.83
C PRO A 81 5.78 -1.72 0.43
N ASN A 82 6.05 -2.65 -0.48
CA ASN A 82 5.47 -2.65 -1.83
C ASN A 82 3.97 -3.00 -1.81
N THR A 83 3.47 -3.65 -0.75
CA THR A 83 2.03 -3.86 -0.55
C THR A 83 1.29 -2.53 -0.49
N LEU A 84 1.87 -1.50 0.13
CA LEU A 84 1.30 -0.15 0.19
C LEU A 84 1.37 0.56 -1.16
N VAL A 85 2.42 0.32 -1.95
CA VAL A 85 2.57 0.86 -3.31
C VAL A 85 1.55 0.23 -4.27
N GLY A 86 1.23 -1.05 -4.07
CA GLY A 86 0.17 -1.76 -4.78
C GLY A 86 0.52 -3.17 -5.26
N LEU A 87 1.71 -3.69 -4.94
CA LEU A 87 2.09 -5.06 -5.30
C LEU A 87 2.89 -5.74 -4.17
N PRO A 88 2.34 -6.80 -3.52
CA PRO A 88 3.04 -7.51 -2.46
C PRO A 88 4.15 -8.41 -3.02
N LEU A 89 5.36 -7.88 -3.19
CA LEU A 89 6.51 -8.55 -3.80
C LEU A 89 7.01 -9.74 -2.99
N ILE A 90 6.97 -9.69 -1.65
CA ILE A 90 7.36 -10.84 -0.82
C ILE A 90 6.40 -12.01 -1.06
N ALA A 91 5.10 -11.76 -1.14
CA ALA A 91 4.11 -12.80 -1.45
C ALA A 91 4.25 -13.28 -2.90
N LEU A 92 4.46 -12.37 -3.85
CA LEU A 92 4.67 -12.71 -5.25
C LEU A 92 5.91 -13.59 -5.44
N ASN A 93 7.04 -13.27 -4.81
CA ASN A 93 8.24 -14.10 -4.87
C ASN A 93 7.97 -15.52 -4.35
N ALA A 94 7.23 -15.67 -3.25
CA ALA A 94 6.83 -16.98 -2.75
C ALA A 94 5.93 -17.75 -3.75
N MET A 95 4.99 -17.06 -4.41
CA MET A 95 4.15 -17.67 -5.45
C MET A 95 4.94 -18.07 -6.70
N LEU A 96 5.89 -17.24 -7.13
CA LEU A 96 6.76 -17.54 -8.27
C LEU A 96 7.61 -18.77 -7.99
N GLN A 97 8.19 -18.88 -6.80
CA GLN A 97 8.97 -20.06 -6.40
C GLN A 97 8.11 -21.33 -6.39
N GLN A 98 6.85 -21.25 -5.93
CA GLN A 98 5.90 -22.37 -6.02
C GLN A 98 5.57 -22.75 -7.47
N ALA A 99 5.57 -21.79 -8.39
CA ALA A 99 5.43 -22.01 -9.82
C ALA A 99 6.74 -22.47 -10.50
N GLY A 100 7.80 -22.73 -9.74
CA GLY A 100 9.10 -23.15 -10.27
C GLY A 100 9.95 -22.02 -10.87
N ILE A 101 9.54 -20.76 -10.67
CA ILE A 101 10.25 -19.57 -11.14
C ILE A 101 10.92 -18.91 -9.94
N ASN A 102 12.25 -18.95 -9.88
CA ASN A 102 12.99 -18.25 -8.83
C ASN A 102 13.63 -16.98 -9.41
N PRO A 103 13.17 -15.76 -9.05
CA PRO A 103 13.71 -14.51 -9.59
C PRO A 103 15.21 -14.31 -9.41
N LEU A 104 15.85 -15.03 -8.47
CA LEU A 104 17.29 -14.94 -8.23
C LEU A 104 18.12 -15.89 -9.11
N THR A 105 17.50 -16.90 -9.72
CA THR A 105 18.20 -17.95 -10.47
C THR A 105 17.57 -18.28 -11.83
N ALA A 106 16.42 -17.68 -12.16
CA ALA A 106 15.75 -17.80 -13.44
C ALA A 106 16.50 -17.05 -14.54
#